data_AF-A0A2V7J271-F1
#
_entry.id   AF-A0A2V7J271-F1
#
_cell.length_a   1.000
_cell.length_b   1.000
_cell.length_c   1.000
_cell.angle_alpha   90.00
_cell.angle_beta   90.00
_cell.angle_gamma   90.00
#
_symmetry.space_group_name_H-M   'P 1'
#
loop_
_entity.id
_entity.type
_entity.pdbx_description
1 polymer ?
#
loop_
_entity_poly.entity_id
_entity_poly.type
_entity_poly.pdbx_seq_one_letter_code
_entity_poly.pdbx_strand_id
1 'polypeptide(L)'
;ALAGAAKRVEAIYDVPFVHHATMEPMNCTAHVRPDGADVWAPTQNQGDAQKVAAQVSVLPVDQIRIHTTLSGGGFGRRLEPDFVSEAVRVSKAVGAPVKVIWSREDDMRNGFYRPTSYNRFAAALDATGRPVAWTHRIAGTPLRLKFGPLEKGIDDSLVDGAIDLPYDIPNVLVDQATLELAPVPRGPWRSVGVSHNGFVTECFLDEVAAAGGRDPFELRRELLQKKPRHLRALMMAAEKAGWGTPLPAGHGRGIALAEWGPTVCVEVAEVVVDGDGTVHVPRVTCAVDCGPAVNPGQIEAQMQGGIVFGLSAALYDEITLAGGRVVQGNFDTYPVVRMPEAPAVEVHIVPSTDPQGGTGEPGVPPIAPAVCNAIFAATGKRIRRLPIGKVMV
;
A
#
# COMPACT_ATOMS: atom_id res chain seq x y z
N ALA A 1 29.77 11.37 2.68
CA ALA A 1 28.64 12.11 3.28
C ALA A 1 28.32 11.64 4.70
N LEU A 2 27.97 10.35 4.93
CA LEU A 2 27.61 9.85 6.27
C LEU A 2 28.69 10.04 7.36
N ALA A 3 29.97 9.81 7.04
CA ALA A 3 31.06 9.88 8.03
C ALA A 3 31.41 11.31 8.52
N GLY A 4 31.01 12.35 7.78
CA GLY A 4 31.29 13.76 8.11
C GLY A 4 30.06 14.53 8.60
N ALA A 5 29.01 13.82 9.00
CA ALA A 5 27.73 14.41 9.36
C ALA A 5 27.76 15.06 10.75
N ALA A 6 27.03 16.17 10.92
CA ALA A 6 26.84 16.78 12.23
C ALA A 6 25.94 15.91 13.12
N LYS A 7 24.95 15.24 12.51
CA LYS A 7 24.06 14.28 13.19
C LYS A 7 23.76 13.09 12.29
N ARG A 8 23.65 11.91 12.89
CA ARG A 8 23.24 10.68 12.21
C ARG A 8 21.94 10.15 12.83
N VAL A 9 21.03 9.68 11.99
CA VAL A 9 19.77 9.04 12.38
C VAL A 9 19.76 7.65 11.77
N GLU A 10 19.35 6.65 12.53
CA GLU A 10 19.19 5.28 12.06
C GLU A 10 17.89 4.71 12.59
N ALA A 11 17.22 3.92 11.77
CA ALA A 11 15.99 3.26 12.14
C ALA A 11 15.84 1.95 11.37
N ILE A 12 15.02 1.06 11.94
CA ILE A 12 14.62 -0.19 11.32
C ILE A 12 13.11 -0.20 11.30
N TYR A 13 12.54 -0.56 10.15
CA TYR A 13 11.10 -0.73 9.99
C TYR A 13 10.77 -2.09 9.41
N ASP A 14 9.61 -2.63 9.76
CA ASP A 14 9.09 -3.86 9.15
C ASP A 14 7.58 -3.80 8.93
N VAL A 15 7.14 -4.48 7.88
CA VAL A 15 5.74 -4.66 7.54
C VAL A 15 5.45 -6.13 7.31
N PRO A 16 4.26 -6.62 7.69
CA PRO A 16 3.93 -8.03 7.59
C PRO A 16 3.43 -8.39 6.19
N PHE A 17 3.21 -9.68 5.97
CA PHE A 17 2.30 -10.11 4.91
C PHE A 17 0.89 -9.58 5.20
N VAL A 18 0.17 -9.15 4.17
CA VAL A 18 -1.23 -8.76 4.28
C VAL A 18 -2.04 -9.35 3.12
N HIS A 19 -3.30 -9.67 3.39
CA HIS A 19 -4.26 -10.18 2.42
C HIS A 19 -5.11 -9.03 1.85
N HIS A 20 -5.73 -9.23 0.69
CA HIS A 20 -6.57 -8.21 0.04
C HIS A 20 -7.95 -8.08 0.68
N ALA A 21 -8.41 -9.16 1.31
CA ALA A 21 -9.69 -9.27 2.02
C ALA A 21 -10.89 -8.69 1.23
N THR A 22 -10.95 -8.98 -0.09
CA THR A 22 -12.04 -8.52 -0.97
C THR A 22 -13.39 -8.99 -0.43
N MET A 23 -14.42 -8.15 -0.39
CA MET A 23 -15.71 -8.54 0.18
C MET A 23 -16.35 -9.73 -0.54
N GLU A 24 -16.19 -9.82 -1.86
CA GLU A 24 -16.51 -11.00 -2.65
C GLU A 24 -15.31 -11.97 -2.66
N PRO A 25 -15.42 -13.20 -2.12
CA PRO A 25 -14.40 -14.24 -2.23
C PRO A 25 -14.14 -14.64 -3.69
N MET A 26 -13.00 -15.27 -3.95
CA MET A 26 -12.71 -15.78 -5.29
C MET A 26 -13.80 -16.75 -5.76
N ASN A 27 -14.27 -16.52 -6.98
CA ASN A 27 -15.31 -17.32 -7.61
C ASN A 27 -15.19 -17.28 -9.13
N CYS A 28 -15.60 -18.37 -9.77
CA CYS A 28 -15.62 -18.50 -11.22
C CYS A 28 -16.64 -19.55 -11.64
N THR A 29 -17.35 -19.29 -12.73
CA THR A 29 -18.15 -20.32 -13.40
C THR A 29 -17.49 -20.69 -14.72
N ALA A 30 -17.31 -21.99 -14.99
CA ALA A 30 -16.69 -22.48 -16.22
C ALA A 30 -17.58 -23.51 -16.94
N HIS A 31 -17.67 -23.31 -18.26
CA HIS A 31 -18.34 -24.01 -19.35
C HIS A 31 -17.42 -24.79 -20.30
N VAL A 32 -16.66 -25.81 -19.89
CA VAL A 32 -15.72 -26.48 -20.82
C VAL A 32 -16.42 -27.55 -21.66
N ARG A 33 -16.26 -27.46 -22.99
CA ARG A 33 -16.78 -28.40 -24.01
C ARG A 33 -15.63 -28.82 -24.95
N PRO A 34 -15.82 -29.86 -25.79
CA PRO A 34 -14.79 -30.28 -26.74
C PRO A 34 -14.35 -29.21 -27.75
N ASP A 35 -15.22 -28.25 -28.05
CA ASP A 35 -15.05 -27.23 -29.10
C ASP A 35 -14.86 -25.81 -28.55
N GLY A 36 -14.83 -25.64 -27.22
CA GLY A 36 -14.64 -24.32 -26.60
C GLY A 36 -14.94 -24.27 -25.11
N ALA A 37 -14.65 -23.12 -24.50
CA ALA A 37 -15.00 -22.86 -23.11
C ALA A 37 -15.55 -21.45 -22.90
N ASP A 38 -16.61 -21.36 -22.09
CA ASP A 38 -17.11 -20.09 -21.54
C ASP A 38 -16.69 -19.98 -20.07
N VAL A 39 -16.16 -18.83 -19.66
CA VAL A 39 -15.68 -18.59 -18.29
C VAL A 39 -16.25 -17.26 -17.80
N TRP A 40 -17.09 -17.30 -16.76
CA TRP A 40 -17.60 -16.11 -16.09
C TRP A 40 -16.78 -15.87 -14.83
N ALA A 41 -16.03 -14.77 -14.79
CA ALA A 41 -15.10 -14.48 -13.70
C ALA A 41 -15.05 -12.97 -13.42
N PRO A 42 -15.04 -12.53 -12.15
CA PRO A 42 -14.73 -11.15 -11.82
C PRO A 42 -13.20 -11.00 -11.83
N THR A 43 -12.59 -10.91 -13.02
CA THR A 43 -11.14 -10.78 -13.19
C THR A 43 -10.72 -9.33 -13.43
N GLN A 44 -9.55 -8.93 -12.93
CA GLN A 44 -8.92 -7.65 -13.26
C GLN A 44 -8.06 -7.75 -14.53
N ASN A 45 -7.77 -8.96 -15.00
CA ASN A 45 -6.96 -9.20 -16.19
C ASN A 45 -7.57 -10.34 -17.01
N GLN A 46 -8.41 -9.97 -17.98
CA GLN A 46 -9.07 -10.89 -18.89
C GLN A 46 -8.07 -11.68 -19.74
N GLY A 47 -6.96 -11.06 -20.15
CA GLY A 47 -5.97 -11.71 -21.01
C GLY A 47 -5.30 -12.89 -20.34
N ASP A 48 -4.84 -12.74 -19.10
CA ASP A 48 -4.19 -13.84 -18.38
C ASP A 48 -5.19 -14.89 -17.89
N ALA A 49 -6.42 -14.49 -17.55
CA ALA A 49 -7.51 -15.44 -17.30
C ALA A 49 -7.79 -16.32 -18.53
N GLN A 50 -7.80 -15.73 -19.73
CA GLN A 50 -8.00 -16.47 -20.99
C GLN A 50 -6.84 -17.44 -21.27
N LYS A 51 -5.59 -16.99 -21.09
CA LYS A 51 -4.41 -17.84 -21.29
C LYS A 51 -4.40 -19.05 -20.34
N VAL A 52 -4.71 -18.84 -19.06
CA VAL A 52 -4.76 -19.93 -18.07
C VAL A 52 -5.92 -20.89 -18.37
N ALA A 53 -7.08 -20.37 -18.76
CA ALA A 53 -8.20 -21.21 -19.18
C ALA A 53 -7.86 -22.05 -20.43
N ALA A 54 -7.18 -21.48 -21.42
CA ALA A 54 -6.69 -22.21 -22.61
C ALA A 54 -5.71 -23.32 -22.22
N GLN A 55 -4.72 -23.00 -21.38
CA GLN A 55 -3.71 -23.95 -20.92
C GLN A 55 -4.32 -25.14 -20.17
N VAL A 56 -5.26 -24.88 -19.25
CA VAL A 56 -5.90 -25.93 -18.43
C VAL A 56 -6.89 -26.77 -19.25
N SER A 57 -7.67 -26.11 -20.11
CA SER A 57 -8.63 -26.81 -20.98
C SER A 57 -7.93 -27.57 -22.12
N VAL A 58 -6.70 -27.18 -22.47
CA VAL A 58 -5.95 -27.68 -23.64
C VAL A 58 -6.70 -27.34 -24.94
N LEU A 59 -7.35 -26.18 -24.96
CA LEU A 59 -8.00 -25.61 -26.14
C LEU A 59 -7.22 -24.41 -26.66
N PRO A 60 -7.28 -24.12 -27.97
CA PRO A 60 -6.81 -22.86 -28.53
C PRO A 60 -7.40 -21.64 -27.82
N VAL A 61 -6.61 -20.57 -27.71
CA VAL A 61 -7.01 -19.32 -27.00
C VAL A 61 -8.26 -18.68 -27.63
N ASP A 62 -8.41 -18.76 -28.95
CA ASP A 62 -9.57 -18.24 -29.70
C ASP A 62 -10.86 -19.05 -29.46
N GLN A 63 -10.78 -20.23 -28.85
CA GLN A 63 -11.93 -21.03 -28.40
C GLN A 63 -12.33 -20.74 -26.95
N ILE A 64 -11.62 -19.84 -26.26
CA ILE A 64 -11.93 -19.44 -24.88
C ILE A 64 -12.62 -18.08 -24.87
N ARG A 65 -13.83 -18.04 -24.29
CA ARG A 65 -14.58 -16.82 -24.06
C ARG A 65 -14.60 -16.47 -22.58
N ILE A 66 -13.99 -15.34 -22.23
CA ILE A 66 -14.07 -14.77 -20.88
C ILE A 66 -15.21 -13.76 -20.84
N HIS A 67 -16.16 -14.00 -19.94
CA HIS A 67 -17.25 -13.10 -19.58
C HIS A 67 -16.88 -12.40 -18.27
N THR A 68 -16.22 -11.26 -18.38
CA THR A 68 -15.81 -10.47 -17.21
C THR A 68 -17.04 -9.92 -16.48
N THR A 69 -17.27 -10.35 -15.24
CA THR A 69 -18.42 -9.93 -14.43
C THR A 69 -18.10 -8.72 -13.55
N LEU A 70 -19.14 -8.11 -12.97
CA LEU A 70 -18.95 -7.16 -11.87
C LEU A 70 -18.16 -7.82 -10.73
N SER A 71 -17.35 -7.03 -10.03
CA SER A 71 -16.41 -7.51 -9.01
C SER A 71 -16.66 -6.81 -7.67
N GLY A 72 -16.78 -7.59 -6.60
CA GLY A 72 -16.89 -7.12 -5.21
C GLY A 72 -15.53 -6.78 -4.59
N GLY A 73 -14.69 -6.09 -5.36
CA GLY A 73 -13.32 -5.73 -5.01
C GLY A 73 -12.28 -6.72 -5.54
N GLY A 74 -11.09 -6.21 -5.81
CA GLY A 74 -9.95 -7.00 -6.28
C GLY A 74 -8.66 -6.57 -5.60
N PHE A 75 -8.36 -5.27 -5.62
CA PHE A 75 -7.19 -4.68 -4.95
C PHE A 75 -5.85 -5.35 -5.32
N GLY A 76 -5.80 -6.01 -6.48
CA GLY A 76 -4.67 -6.82 -6.96
C GLY A 76 -4.90 -8.33 -6.87
N ARG A 77 -5.76 -8.82 -5.98
CA ARG A 77 -6.08 -10.26 -5.81
C ARG A 77 -6.55 -10.94 -7.09
N ARG A 78 -7.37 -10.23 -7.86
CA ARG A 78 -8.05 -10.73 -9.08
C ARG A 78 -7.22 -10.50 -10.34
N LEU A 79 -5.95 -10.11 -10.20
CA LEU A 79 -4.95 -10.23 -11.26
C LEU A 79 -4.42 -11.66 -11.35
N GLU A 80 -4.47 -12.41 -10.25
CA GLU A 80 -4.09 -13.82 -10.20
C GLU A 80 -5.24 -14.70 -10.73
N PRO A 81 -5.01 -15.56 -11.74
CA PRO A 81 -6.06 -16.38 -12.37
C PRO A 81 -6.23 -17.78 -11.75
N ASP A 82 -5.76 -17.98 -10.51
CA ASP A 82 -5.76 -19.27 -9.81
C ASP A 82 -7.17 -19.87 -9.68
N PHE A 83 -8.15 -19.05 -9.30
CA PHE A 83 -9.55 -19.45 -9.18
C PHE A 83 -10.21 -19.76 -10.54
N VAL A 84 -9.70 -19.18 -11.64
CA VAL A 84 -10.12 -19.53 -13.00
C VAL A 84 -9.56 -20.91 -13.39
N SER A 85 -8.27 -21.16 -13.07
CA SER A 85 -7.63 -22.45 -13.30
C SER A 85 -8.42 -23.60 -12.66
N GLU A 86 -8.85 -23.42 -11.41
CA GLU A 86 -9.63 -24.41 -10.68
C GLU A 86 -10.98 -24.70 -11.33
N ALA A 87 -11.80 -23.67 -11.59
CA ALA A 87 -13.11 -23.86 -12.21
C ALA A 87 -13.04 -24.54 -13.57
N VAL A 88 -12.08 -24.15 -14.43
CA VAL A 88 -11.86 -24.76 -15.74
C VAL A 88 -11.42 -26.23 -15.60
N ARG A 89 -10.52 -26.54 -14.66
CA ARG A 89 -10.06 -27.91 -14.41
C ARG A 89 -11.21 -28.82 -13.99
N VAL A 90 -12.05 -28.36 -13.07
CA VAL A 90 -13.19 -29.14 -12.58
C VAL A 90 -14.25 -29.29 -13.66
N SER A 91 -14.65 -28.22 -14.35
CA SER A 91 -15.61 -28.27 -15.46
C SER A 91 -15.19 -29.25 -16.55
N LYS A 92 -13.90 -29.24 -16.94
CA LYS A 92 -13.34 -30.19 -17.90
C LYS A 92 -13.43 -31.64 -17.41
N ALA A 93 -13.10 -31.88 -16.14
CA ALA A 93 -13.10 -33.24 -15.59
C ALA A 93 -14.50 -33.85 -15.51
N VAL A 94 -15.53 -33.03 -15.25
CA VAL A 94 -16.93 -33.50 -15.11
C VAL A 94 -17.74 -33.38 -16.40
N GLY A 95 -17.27 -32.62 -17.39
CA GLY A 95 -17.96 -32.41 -18.67
C GLY A 95 -19.25 -31.58 -18.56
N ALA A 96 -19.33 -30.68 -17.57
CA ALA A 96 -20.53 -29.89 -17.29
C ALA A 96 -20.18 -28.47 -16.78
N PRO A 97 -21.15 -27.53 -16.76
CA PRO A 97 -21.00 -26.25 -16.08
C PRO A 97 -20.68 -26.41 -14.60
N VAL A 98 -19.62 -25.75 -14.14
CA VAL A 98 -19.18 -25.75 -12.74
C VAL A 98 -19.04 -24.33 -12.25
N LYS A 99 -19.62 -24.05 -11.08
CA LYS A 99 -19.39 -22.82 -10.33
C LYS A 99 -18.53 -23.13 -9.11
N VAL A 100 -17.34 -22.54 -9.05
CA VAL A 100 -16.46 -22.52 -7.88
C VAL A 100 -16.70 -21.24 -7.11
N ILE A 101 -16.87 -21.37 -5.80
CA ILE A 101 -16.89 -20.25 -4.84
C ILE A 101 -16.02 -20.69 -3.67
N TRP A 102 -14.99 -19.92 -3.36
CA TRP A 102 -14.16 -20.18 -2.20
C TRP A 102 -14.89 -19.74 -0.93
N SER A 103 -14.72 -20.52 0.15
CA SER A 103 -15.04 -20.01 1.48
C SER A 103 -14.14 -18.82 1.81
N ARG A 104 -14.53 -17.98 2.77
CA ARG A 104 -13.65 -16.88 3.20
C ARG A 104 -12.33 -17.42 3.76
N GLU A 105 -12.42 -18.51 4.51
CA GLU A 105 -11.30 -19.18 5.14
C GLU A 105 -10.31 -19.72 4.10
N ASP A 106 -10.80 -20.32 3.02
CA ASP A 106 -9.95 -20.79 1.94
C ASP A 106 -9.34 -19.62 1.16
N ASP A 107 -10.12 -18.57 0.90
CA ASP A 107 -9.66 -17.35 0.22
C ASP A 107 -8.54 -16.65 0.98
N MET A 108 -8.68 -16.51 2.30
CA MET A 108 -7.65 -15.86 3.10
C MET A 108 -6.43 -16.73 3.36
N ARG A 109 -6.57 -18.06 3.49
CA ARG A 109 -5.44 -18.97 3.82
C ARG A 109 -4.69 -19.48 2.59
N ASN A 110 -5.34 -19.51 1.44
CA ASN A 110 -4.76 -19.98 0.18
C ASN A 110 -4.67 -18.88 -0.88
N GLY A 111 -4.91 -17.63 -0.49
CA GLY A 111 -4.78 -16.47 -1.35
C GLY A 111 -3.33 -16.10 -1.65
N PHE A 112 -3.18 -14.91 -2.22
CA PHE A 112 -1.89 -14.28 -2.43
C PHE A 112 -1.72 -13.13 -1.46
N TYR A 113 -0.50 -12.90 -1.00
CA TYR A 113 -0.22 -11.89 0.02
C TYR A 113 0.67 -10.79 -0.54
N ARG A 114 0.46 -9.55 -0.08
CA ARG A 114 1.48 -8.51 -0.23
C ARG A 114 2.74 -8.99 0.49
N PRO A 115 3.93 -8.96 -0.14
CA PRO A 115 5.17 -9.35 0.52
C PRO A 115 5.45 -8.58 1.83
N THR A 116 6.03 -9.28 2.81
CA THR A 116 6.69 -8.66 3.96
C THR A 116 8.03 -8.02 3.55
N SER A 117 8.44 -6.97 4.27
CA SER A 117 9.78 -6.39 4.12
C SER A 117 10.34 -5.91 5.45
N TYR A 118 11.67 -5.93 5.53
CA TYR A 118 12.48 -5.42 6.64
C TYR A 118 13.45 -4.38 6.11
N ASN A 119 13.42 -3.19 6.68
CA ASN A 119 13.98 -1.99 6.08
C ASN A 119 14.94 -1.34 7.05
N ARG A 120 16.21 -1.20 6.66
CA ARG A 120 17.22 -0.48 7.45
C ARG A 120 17.49 0.87 6.82
N PHE A 121 17.39 1.91 7.64
CA PHE A 121 17.67 3.27 7.23
C PHE A 121 18.87 3.87 7.97
N ALA A 122 19.57 4.75 7.27
CA ALA A 122 20.41 5.76 7.90
C ALA A 122 20.36 7.08 7.13
N ALA A 123 20.39 8.20 7.86
CA ALA A 123 20.51 9.54 7.31
C ALA A 123 21.62 10.33 8.00
N ALA A 124 22.22 11.25 7.26
CA ALA A 124 23.14 12.26 7.79
C ALA A 124 22.51 13.64 7.65
N LEU A 125 22.59 14.44 8.70
CA LEU A 125 22.13 15.83 8.71
C LEU A 125 23.32 16.78 8.81
N ASP A 126 23.20 17.93 8.14
CA ASP A 126 24.11 19.05 8.34
C ASP A 126 23.78 19.84 9.63
N ALA A 127 24.52 20.91 9.89
CA ALA A 127 24.35 21.75 11.07
C ALA A 127 23.01 22.49 11.13
N THR A 128 22.28 22.58 10.02
CA THR A 128 20.94 23.21 9.93
C THR A 128 19.81 22.20 10.13
N GLY A 129 20.15 20.93 10.35
CA GLY A 129 19.18 19.83 10.44
C GLY A 129 18.66 19.38 9.08
N ARG A 130 19.27 19.80 7.95
CA ARG A 130 18.87 19.36 6.61
C ARG A 130 19.53 18.01 6.28
N PRO A 131 18.81 17.03 5.70
CA PRO A 131 19.38 15.76 5.28
C PRO A 131 20.32 15.94 4.08
N VAL A 132 21.56 15.48 4.22
CA VAL A 132 22.60 15.49 3.19
C VAL A 132 22.91 14.10 2.64
N ALA A 133 22.52 13.03 3.36
CA ALA A 133 22.58 11.68 2.85
C ALA A 133 21.42 10.83 3.37
N TRP A 134 21.00 9.87 2.55
CA TRP A 134 19.95 8.90 2.84
C TRP A 134 20.37 7.52 2.33
N THR A 135 20.22 6.52 3.18
CA THR A 135 20.42 5.12 2.81
C THR A 135 19.21 4.31 3.22
N HIS A 136 18.73 3.46 2.33
CA HIS A 136 17.60 2.56 2.54
C HIS A 136 17.94 1.18 2.00
N ARG A 137 18.11 0.22 2.90
CA ARG A 137 18.31 -1.19 2.54
C ARG A 137 17.03 -1.97 2.78
N ILE A 138 16.52 -2.59 1.73
CA ILE A 138 15.26 -3.33 1.75
C ILE A 138 15.56 -4.83 1.68
N ALA A 139 15.29 -5.55 2.76
CA ALA A 139 15.27 -7.00 2.76
C ALA A 139 13.83 -7.50 2.56
N GLY A 140 13.56 -8.22 1.49
CA GLY A 140 12.20 -8.66 1.18
C GLY A 140 12.17 -9.73 0.10
N THR A 141 10.97 -10.24 -0.18
CA THR A 141 10.78 -11.29 -1.19
C THR A 141 10.26 -10.69 -2.51
N PRO A 142 11.08 -10.66 -3.59
CA PRO A 142 10.74 -10.09 -4.90
C PRO A 142 9.45 -10.68 -5.51
N LEU A 143 8.43 -9.86 -5.79
CA LEU A 143 7.19 -10.33 -6.45
C LEU A 143 7.45 -10.77 -7.90
N ARG A 144 8.36 -10.10 -8.62
CA ARG A 144 8.59 -10.28 -10.05
C ARG A 144 9.41 -11.52 -10.39
N LEU A 145 10.12 -12.11 -9.42
CA LEU A 145 10.82 -13.38 -9.62
C LEU A 145 9.91 -14.50 -10.13
N LYS A 146 8.60 -14.44 -9.85
CA LYS A 146 7.63 -15.41 -10.37
C LYS A 146 7.41 -15.31 -11.89
N PHE A 147 7.80 -14.20 -12.51
CA PHE A 147 7.70 -13.96 -13.95
C PHE A 147 9.02 -14.19 -14.70
N GLY A 148 10.10 -14.52 -13.98
CA GLY A 148 11.42 -14.79 -14.57
C GLY A 148 12.56 -14.09 -13.83
N PRO A 149 13.79 -14.17 -14.39
CA PRO A 149 14.95 -13.49 -13.83
C PRO A 149 14.75 -11.97 -13.76
N LEU A 150 15.23 -11.34 -12.69
CA LEU A 150 15.17 -9.89 -12.52
C LEU A 150 16.22 -9.18 -13.37
N GLU A 151 15.86 -8.06 -13.99
CA GLU A 151 16.82 -7.17 -14.62
C GLU A 151 17.73 -6.54 -13.55
N LYS A 152 19.05 -6.63 -13.72
CA LYS A 152 20.07 -6.12 -12.78
C LYS A 152 19.96 -6.66 -11.34
N GLY A 153 19.16 -7.71 -11.12
CA GLY A 153 18.93 -8.29 -9.78
C GLY A 153 18.02 -7.44 -8.87
N ILE A 154 17.38 -6.40 -9.40
CA ILE A 154 16.47 -5.51 -8.64
C ILE A 154 15.03 -5.84 -9.00
N ASP A 155 14.18 -5.90 -7.99
CA ASP A 155 12.74 -6.04 -8.18
C ASP A 155 12.06 -4.69 -8.00
N ASP A 156 11.49 -4.15 -9.08
CA ASP A 156 10.77 -2.88 -9.08
C ASP A 156 9.67 -2.86 -8.01
N SER A 157 8.90 -3.95 -7.86
CA SER A 157 7.82 -4.04 -6.88
C SER A 157 8.28 -3.99 -5.42
N LEU A 158 9.57 -4.24 -5.16
CA LEU A 158 10.13 -4.18 -3.81
C LEU A 158 10.74 -2.80 -3.51
N VAL A 159 11.23 -2.10 -4.53
CA VAL A 159 11.94 -0.81 -4.36
C VAL A 159 11.12 0.41 -4.80
N ASP A 160 9.98 0.22 -5.46
CA ASP A 160 9.06 1.27 -5.88
C ASP A 160 8.61 2.15 -4.70
N GLY A 161 8.63 3.47 -4.87
CA GLY A 161 8.44 4.46 -3.80
C GLY A 161 9.65 4.69 -2.88
N ALA A 162 10.67 3.82 -2.91
CA ALA A 162 11.94 4.05 -2.22
C ALA A 162 12.99 4.68 -3.15
N ILE A 163 13.08 4.21 -4.40
CA ILE A 163 14.02 4.75 -5.40
C ILE A 163 13.57 6.09 -5.99
N ASP A 164 12.28 6.41 -5.91
CA ASP A 164 11.67 7.61 -6.49
C ASP A 164 11.37 8.69 -5.44
N LEU A 165 12.17 8.74 -4.36
CA LEU A 165 12.05 9.75 -3.31
C LEU A 165 11.97 11.16 -3.91
N PRO A 166 10.89 11.92 -3.68
CA PRO A 166 10.70 13.21 -4.34
C PRO A 166 11.52 14.34 -3.70
N TYR A 167 12.25 14.03 -2.63
CA TYR A 167 12.98 15.00 -1.81
C TYR A 167 14.38 15.28 -2.35
N ASP A 168 14.76 16.56 -2.41
CA ASP A 168 16.09 17.00 -2.83
C ASP A 168 17.18 16.70 -1.77
N ILE A 169 17.55 15.42 -1.68
CA ILE A 169 18.64 14.90 -0.84
C ILE A 169 19.84 14.58 -1.73
N PRO A 170 21.02 15.20 -1.52
CA PRO A 170 22.13 15.09 -2.47
C PRO A 170 22.76 13.69 -2.63
N ASN A 171 22.72 12.85 -1.59
CA ASN A 171 23.39 11.55 -1.60
C ASN A 171 22.39 10.45 -1.18
N VAL A 172 21.77 9.80 -2.15
CA VAL A 172 20.79 8.72 -1.91
C VAL A 172 21.36 7.39 -2.37
N LEU A 173 21.28 6.38 -1.50
CA LEU A 173 21.51 4.98 -1.84
C LEU A 173 20.30 4.15 -1.43
N VAL A 174 19.69 3.47 -2.38
CA VAL A 174 18.69 2.43 -2.12
C VAL A 174 19.28 1.11 -2.59
N ASP A 175 19.29 0.11 -1.72
CA ASP A 175 19.73 -1.24 -2.08
C ASP A 175 18.75 -2.32 -1.61
N GLN A 176 18.81 -3.47 -2.27
CA GLN A 176 17.94 -4.61 -2.03
C GLN A 176 18.76 -5.81 -1.55
N ALA A 177 18.21 -6.52 -0.57
CA ALA A 177 18.61 -7.87 -0.19
C ALA A 177 17.44 -8.83 -0.44
N THR A 178 17.56 -9.66 -1.48
CA THR A 178 16.56 -10.67 -1.78
C THR A 178 16.54 -11.75 -0.70
N LEU A 179 15.37 -11.98 -0.12
CA LEU A 179 15.11 -13.07 0.80
C LEU A 179 14.50 -14.26 0.05
N GLU A 180 15.08 -15.44 0.24
CA GLU A 180 14.46 -16.70 -0.12
C GLU A 180 13.65 -17.21 1.08
N LEU A 181 12.35 -16.89 1.09
CA LEU A 181 11.41 -17.48 2.07
C LEU A 181 10.79 -18.76 1.48
N ALA A 182 10.31 -19.65 2.36
CA ALA A 182 9.41 -20.73 1.96
C ALA A 182 8.29 -20.18 1.05
N PRO A 183 7.77 -20.94 0.07
CA PRO A 183 6.98 -20.40 -1.04
C PRO A 183 5.57 -19.97 -0.61
N VAL A 184 5.51 -18.86 0.13
CA VAL A 184 4.29 -18.14 0.43
C VAL A 184 3.82 -17.50 -0.89
N PRO A 185 2.57 -17.75 -1.34
CA PRO A 185 2.06 -17.13 -2.55
C PRO A 185 2.01 -15.61 -2.41
N ARG A 186 2.59 -14.89 -3.37
CA ARG A 186 2.72 -13.43 -3.33
C ARG A 186 2.08 -12.79 -4.55
N GLY A 187 1.33 -11.74 -4.31
CA GLY A 187 0.55 -11.05 -5.32
C GLY A 187 0.67 -9.54 -5.18
N PRO A 188 0.34 -8.78 -6.24
CA PRO A 188 0.20 -7.35 -6.13
C PRO A 188 -0.94 -7.05 -5.14
N TRP A 189 -0.68 -6.12 -4.22
CA TRP A 189 -1.69 -5.52 -3.36
C TRP A 189 -1.77 -4.04 -3.75
N ARG A 190 -2.86 -3.36 -3.42
CA ARG A 190 -3.12 -1.98 -3.89
C ARG A 190 -1.90 -1.07 -3.63
N SER A 191 -1.38 -0.42 -4.68
CA SER A 191 -0.17 0.41 -4.65
C SER A 191 1.16 -0.35 -4.52
N VAL A 192 1.15 -1.66 -4.78
CA VAL A 192 2.32 -2.56 -4.95
C VAL A 192 3.45 -2.24 -3.97
N GLY A 193 4.60 -1.73 -4.45
CA GLY A 193 5.77 -1.43 -3.62
C GLY A 193 5.61 -0.16 -2.78
N VAL A 194 4.98 0.87 -3.36
CA VAL A 194 4.70 2.14 -2.67
C VAL A 194 3.86 1.91 -1.41
N SER A 195 3.01 0.88 -1.38
CA SER A 195 2.17 0.55 -0.23
C SER A 195 2.95 0.25 1.07
N HIS A 196 4.17 -0.28 0.98
CA HIS A 196 5.04 -0.51 2.14
C HIS A 196 6.16 0.51 2.21
N ASN A 197 6.70 0.93 1.06
CA ASN A 197 7.80 1.89 1.03
C ASN A 197 7.34 3.28 1.49
N GLY A 198 6.12 3.69 1.15
CA GLY A 198 5.54 4.95 1.63
C GLY A 198 5.51 5.05 3.15
N PHE A 199 5.14 3.97 3.86
CA PHE A 199 5.20 3.94 5.32
C PHE A 199 6.62 4.18 5.85
N VAL A 200 7.58 3.39 5.38
CA VAL A 200 8.91 3.41 5.98
C VAL A 200 9.71 4.66 5.60
N THR A 201 9.55 5.19 4.37
CA THR A 201 10.23 6.41 3.94
C THR A 201 9.66 7.65 4.61
N GLU A 202 8.33 7.79 4.67
CA GLU A 202 7.71 8.98 5.25
C GLU A 202 7.82 9.05 6.78
N CYS A 203 7.79 7.90 7.47
CA CYS A 203 8.09 7.86 8.91
C CYS A 203 9.55 8.17 9.18
N PHE A 204 10.49 7.63 8.39
CA PHE A 204 11.91 7.92 8.60
C PHE A 204 12.25 9.37 8.30
N LEU A 205 11.61 9.99 7.31
CA LEU A 205 11.75 11.42 7.05
C LEU A 205 11.25 12.27 8.22
N ASP A 206 10.17 11.85 8.90
CA ASP A 206 9.67 12.53 10.10
C ASP A 206 10.66 12.38 11.28
N GLU A 207 11.30 11.22 11.43
CA GLU A 207 12.39 11.04 12.39
C GLU A 207 13.61 11.92 12.08
N VAL A 208 13.93 12.07 10.79
CA VAL A 208 14.96 13.01 10.31
C VAL A 208 14.60 14.45 10.66
N ALA A 209 13.33 14.86 10.46
CA ALA A 209 12.86 16.20 10.82
C ALA A 209 13.00 16.45 12.33
N ALA A 210 12.49 15.53 13.16
CA ALA A 210 12.59 15.62 14.61
C ALA A 210 14.05 15.65 15.09
N ALA A 211 14.91 14.82 14.52
CA ALA A 211 16.34 14.81 14.83
C ALA A 211 17.02 16.12 14.43
N GLY A 212 16.61 16.74 13.33
CA GLY A 212 17.09 18.06 12.90
C GLY A 212 16.49 19.24 13.66
N GLY A 213 15.51 19.02 14.56
CA GLY A 213 14.76 20.11 15.21
C GLY A 213 13.90 20.89 14.22
N ARG A 214 13.43 20.24 13.16
CA ARG A 214 12.64 20.82 12.07
C ARG A 214 11.19 20.38 12.18
N ASP A 215 10.26 21.27 11.86
CA ASP A 215 8.87 20.88 11.61
C ASP A 215 8.81 19.96 10.36
N PRO A 216 8.06 18.85 10.41
CA PRO A 216 8.07 17.85 9.35
C PRO A 216 7.35 18.29 8.06
N PHE A 217 6.42 19.25 8.15
CA PHE A 217 5.84 19.89 6.96
C PHE A 217 6.85 20.87 6.34
N GLU A 218 7.49 21.72 7.15
CA GLU A 218 8.48 22.69 6.68
C GLU A 218 9.69 22.01 6.03
N LEU A 219 10.16 20.89 6.57
CA LEU A 219 11.23 20.12 5.96
C LEU A 219 10.80 19.59 4.57
N ARG A 220 9.61 18.99 4.46
CA ARG A 220 9.08 18.52 3.16
C ARG A 220 8.92 19.68 2.19
N ARG A 221 8.40 20.82 2.64
CA ARG A 221 8.22 22.04 1.84
C ARG A 221 9.55 22.53 1.26
N GLU A 222 10.62 22.50 2.05
CA GLU A 222 11.97 22.85 1.60
C GLU A 222 12.51 21.83 0.58
N LEU A 223 12.40 20.53 0.87
CA LEU A 223 12.96 19.47 0.04
C LEU A 223 12.20 19.27 -1.29
N LEU A 224 10.95 19.72 -1.39
CA LEU A 224 10.10 19.59 -2.58
C LEU A 224 10.11 20.83 -3.50
N GLN A 225 10.97 21.82 -3.27
CA GLN A 225 11.01 23.04 -4.10
C GLN A 225 11.23 22.76 -5.60
N LYS A 226 11.89 21.64 -5.95
CA LYS A 226 12.11 21.19 -7.33
C LYS A 226 10.98 20.34 -7.91
N LYS A 227 9.91 20.10 -7.14
CA LYS A 227 8.75 19.24 -7.48
C LYS A 227 7.45 20.04 -7.30
N PRO A 228 7.12 20.97 -8.22
CA PRO A 228 6.00 21.91 -8.05
C PRO A 228 4.65 21.22 -7.81
N ARG A 229 4.38 20.10 -8.50
CA ARG A 229 3.17 19.29 -8.28
C ARG A 229 3.04 18.79 -6.84
N HIS A 230 4.14 18.28 -6.29
CA HIS A 230 4.18 17.78 -4.91
C HIS A 230 3.99 18.90 -3.91
N LEU A 231 4.67 20.03 -4.15
CA LEU A 231 4.58 21.19 -3.29
C LEU A 231 3.14 21.75 -3.24
N ARG A 232 2.42 21.81 -4.38
CA ARG A 232 1.01 22.23 -4.40
C ARG A 232 0.13 21.31 -3.55
N ALA A 233 0.25 20.00 -3.71
CA ALA A 233 -0.52 19.04 -2.93
C ALA A 233 -0.17 19.10 -1.43
N LEU A 234 1.12 19.23 -1.09
CA LEU A 234 1.59 19.37 0.29
C LEU A 234 0.99 20.63 0.96
N MET A 235 1.08 21.77 0.27
CA MET A 235 0.55 23.04 0.76
C MET A 235 -0.97 22.96 0.96
N MET A 236 -1.70 22.38 0.01
CA MET A 236 -3.15 22.23 0.11
C MET A 236 -3.56 21.34 1.29
N ALA A 237 -2.90 20.18 1.47
CA ALA A 237 -3.21 19.28 2.59
C ALA A 237 -2.94 19.97 3.93
N ALA A 238 -1.79 20.63 4.09
CA ALA A 238 -1.42 21.32 5.31
C ALA A 238 -2.37 22.49 5.64
N GLU A 239 -2.74 23.30 4.64
CA GLU A 239 -3.70 24.39 4.80
C GLU A 239 -5.06 23.87 5.26
N LYS A 240 -5.62 22.86 4.56
CA LYS A 240 -6.96 22.32 4.83
C LYS A 240 -7.02 21.54 6.14
N ALA A 241 -5.92 20.91 6.55
CA ALA A 241 -5.83 20.25 7.84
C ALA A 241 -5.68 21.25 9.00
N GLY A 242 -5.36 22.52 8.74
CA GLY A 242 -5.04 23.49 9.78
C GLY A 242 -3.70 23.19 10.46
N TRP A 243 -2.68 22.79 9.69
CA TRP A 243 -1.34 22.52 10.21
C TRP A 243 -0.81 23.71 11.01
N GLY A 244 -0.15 23.44 12.14
CA GLY A 244 0.34 24.47 13.07
C GLY A 244 -0.70 25.04 14.05
N THR A 245 -1.99 24.71 13.90
CA THR A 245 -2.98 25.07 14.93
C THR A 245 -2.82 24.19 16.18
N PRO A 246 -3.04 24.71 17.40
CA PRO A 246 -2.95 23.90 18.61
C PRO A 246 -3.95 22.74 18.64
N LEU A 247 -3.55 21.64 19.29
CA LEU A 247 -4.40 20.48 19.56
C LEU A 247 -4.49 20.20 21.07
N PRO A 248 -5.54 19.51 21.55
CA PRO A 248 -5.61 19.05 22.93
C PRO A 248 -4.46 18.10 23.29
N ALA A 249 -4.19 17.94 24.58
CA ALA A 249 -3.22 16.94 25.04
C ALA A 249 -3.65 15.52 24.62
N GLY A 250 -2.69 14.67 24.23
CA GLY A 250 -2.95 13.33 23.71
C GLY A 250 -3.40 13.29 22.26
N HIS A 251 -3.54 14.44 21.60
CA HIS A 251 -3.80 14.55 20.17
C HIS A 251 -2.52 14.87 19.40
N GLY A 252 -2.46 14.43 18.14
CA GLY A 252 -1.35 14.73 17.25
C GLY A 252 -1.80 14.85 15.80
N ARG A 253 -1.01 15.57 15.01
CA ARG A 253 -1.10 15.61 13.55
C ARG A 253 0.16 15.05 12.94
N GLY A 254 -0.01 14.24 11.91
CA GLY A 254 1.09 13.70 11.12
C GLY A 254 0.78 13.85 9.64
N ILE A 255 1.81 14.15 8.86
CA ILE A 255 1.71 14.39 7.42
C ILE A 255 2.60 13.41 6.68
N ALA A 256 2.12 12.92 5.54
CA ALA A 256 2.87 12.06 4.65
C ALA A 256 2.39 12.23 3.21
N LEU A 257 3.23 11.83 2.26
CA LEU A 257 2.89 11.87 0.84
C LEU A 257 3.36 10.63 0.09
N ALA A 258 2.75 10.39 -1.06
CA ALA A 258 3.18 9.39 -2.01
C ALA A 258 2.92 9.82 -3.47
N GLU A 259 3.75 9.31 -4.37
CA GLU A 259 3.61 9.42 -5.82
C GLU A 259 3.19 8.04 -6.38
N TRP A 260 2.22 8.02 -7.29
CA TRP A 260 1.82 6.82 -8.03
C TRP A 260 1.61 7.15 -9.51
N GLY A 261 2.54 6.71 -10.36
CA GLY A 261 2.67 7.27 -11.71
C GLY A 261 2.87 8.79 -11.58
N PRO A 262 2.12 9.64 -12.31
CA PRO A 262 2.23 11.08 -12.11
C PRO A 262 1.36 11.60 -10.95
N THR A 263 0.43 10.82 -10.38
CA THR A 263 -0.48 11.30 -9.33
C THR A 263 0.23 11.46 -8.00
N VAL A 264 0.04 12.60 -7.34
CA VAL A 264 0.57 12.86 -5.99
C VAL A 264 -0.60 12.90 -5.00
N CYS A 265 -0.47 12.18 -3.90
CA CYS A 265 -1.42 12.22 -2.78
C CYS A 265 -0.67 12.64 -1.51
N VAL A 266 -1.25 13.56 -0.74
CA VAL A 266 -0.75 13.98 0.56
C VAL A 266 -1.87 13.87 1.57
N GLU A 267 -1.59 13.25 2.70
CA GLU A 267 -2.56 13.05 3.76
C GLU A 267 -2.04 13.62 5.07
N VAL A 268 -2.94 14.28 5.81
CA VAL A 268 -2.73 14.69 7.20
C VAL A 268 -3.72 13.93 8.06
N ALA A 269 -3.21 13.09 8.95
CA ALA A 269 -4.02 12.37 9.92
C ALA A 269 -4.01 13.12 11.26
N GLU A 270 -5.20 13.32 11.84
CA GLU A 270 -5.36 13.67 13.25
C GLU A 270 -5.60 12.40 14.04
N VAL A 271 -4.86 12.22 15.14
CA VAL A 271 -5.01 11.06 16.01
C VAL A 271 -5.27 11.48 17.45
N VAL A 272 -5.94 10.61 18.19
CA VAL A 272 -6.08 10.66 19.64
C VAL A 272 -5.51 9.38 20.20
N VAL A 273 -4.65 9.48 21.21
CA VAL A 273 -4.15 8.32 21.95
C VAL A 273 -4.72 8.34 23.37
N ASP A 274 -5.55 7.36 23.67
CA ASP A 274 -6.15 7.21 24.99
C ASP A 274 -5.09 6.84 26.04
N GLY A 275 -5.41 7.05 27.31
CA GLY A 275 -4.51 6.69 28.42
C GLY A 275 -4.18 5.20 28.52
N ASP A 276 -4.95 4.32 27.88
CA ASP A 276 -4.68 2.88 27.80
C ASP A 276 -3.87 2.47 26.55
N GLY A 277 -3.48 3.45 25.72
CA GLY A 277 -2.72 3.25 24.50
C GLY A 277 -3.54 2.98 23.24
N THR A 278 -4.87 3.03 23.32
CA THR A 278 -5.74 2.88 22.15
C THR A 278 -5.61 4.10 21.23
N VAL A 279 -5.45 3.85 19.93
CA VAL A 279 -5.32 4.88 18.90
C VAL A 279 -6.64 5.06 18.17
N HIS A 280 -7.12 6.30 18.11
CA HIS A 280 -8.26 6.70 17.30
C HIS A 280 -7.82 7.66 16.20
N VAL A 281 -8.42 7.55 15.02
CA VAL A 281 -8.17 8.44 13.89
C VAL A 281 -9.47 9.17 13.56
N PRO A 282 -9.81 10.28 14.24
CA PRO A 282 -11.07 10.98 14.01
C PRO A 282 -11.16 11.64 12.62
N ARG A 283 -10.04 12.11 12.06
CA ARG A 283 -10.02 12.90 10.82
C ARG A 283 -8.79 12.64 9.97
N VAL A 284 -9.00 12.56 8.67
CA VAL A 284 -7.95 12.53 7.65
C VAL A 284 -8.26 13.57 6.59
N THR A 285 -7.36 14.53 6.39
CA THR A 285 -7.43 15.48 5.28
C THR A 285 -6.50 15.01 4.17
N CYS A 286 -7.05 14.84 2.97
CA CYS A 286 -6.35 14.33 1.80
C CYS A 286 -6.32 15.40 0.69
N ALA A 287 -5.15 15.72 0.17
CA ALA A 287 -5.00 16.49 -1.07
C ALA A 287 -4.43 15.60 -2.18
N VAL A 288 -5.12 15.53 -3.31
CA VAL A 288 -4.71 14.71 -4.46
C VAL A 288 -4.56 15.57 -5.71
N ASP A 289 -3.38 15.54 -6.33
CA ASP A 289 -3.11 16.11 -7.65
C ASP A 289 -2.98 14.96 -8.66
N CYS A 290 -4.06 14.67 -9.39
CA CYS A 290 -4.11 13.66 -10.46
C CYS A 290 -4.04 14.26 -11.87
N GLY A 291 -3.67 15.54 -12.00
CA GLY A 291 -3.83 16.29 -13.26
C GLY A 291 -5.31 16.61 -13.52
N PRO A 292 -5.73 16.73 -14.79
CA PRO A 292 -7.14 16.97 -15.13
C PRO A 292 -8.10 15.96 -14.50
N ALA A 293 -9.04 16.45 -13.69
CA ALA A 293 -10.04 15.63 -13.02
C ALA A 293 -11.20 15.28 -13.96
N VAL A 294 -11.36 14.00 -14.29
CA VAL A 294 -12.44 13.52 -15.18
C VAL A 294 -13.77 13.37 -14.44
N ASN A 295 -13.74 12.71 -13.28
CA ASN A 295 -14.93 12.50 -12.45
C ASN A 295 -14.57 12.76 -10.98
N PRO A 296 -14.78 13.99 -10.48
CA PRO A 296 -14.44 14.37 -9.11
C PRO A 296 -15.02 13.45 -8.03
N GLY A 297 -16.29 13.02 -8.17
CA GLY A 297 -16.92 12.14 -7.18
C GLY A 297 -16.29 10.75 -7.12
N GLN A 298 -15.82 10.21 -8.25
CA GLN A 298 -15.08 8.94 -8.27
C GLN A 298 -13.67 9.10 -7.72
N ILE A 299 -13.02 10.24 -7.95
CA ILE A 299 -11.70 10.54 -7.37
C ILE A 299 -11.83 10.60 -5.84
N GLU A 300 -12.83 11.33 -5.33
CA GLU A 300 -13.14 11.39 -3.91
C GLU A 300 -13.38 9.99 -3.31
N ALA A 301 -14.26 9.20 -3.93
CA ALA A 301 -14.55 7.84 -3.47
C ALA A 301 -13.32 6.92 -3.48
N GLN A 302 -12.42 7.07 -4.46
CA GLN A 302 -11.18 6.29 -4.51
C GLN A 302 -10.19 6.69 -3.42
N MET A 303 -10.08 7.97 -3.09
CA MET A 303 -9.24 8.43 -1.98
C MET A 303 -9.81 7.96 -0.64
N GLN A 304 -11.12 8.15 -0.40
CA GLN A 304 -11.79 7.67 0.81
C GLN A 304 -11.61 6.15 1.00
N GLY A 305 -11.87 5.37 -0.05
CA GLY A 305 -11.69 3.92 0.00
C GLY A 305 -10.22 3.49 0.10
N GLY A 306 -9.28 4.26 -0.47
CA GLY A 306 -7.84 4.02 -0.32
C GLY A 306 -7.36 4.23 1.12
N ILE A 307 -7.79 5.34 1.73
CA ILE A 307 -7.44 5.73 3.09
C ILE A 307 -7.95 4.71 4.09
N VAL A 308 -9.22 4.29 4.00
CA VAL A 308 -9.78 3.28 4.92
C VAL A 308 -9.12 1.90 4.73
N PHE A 309 -8.78 1.55 3.49
CA PHE A 309 -8.07 0.30 3.18
C PHE A 309 -6.64 0.30 3.75
N GLY A 310 -5.87 1.36 3.55
CA GLY A 310 -4.55 1.52 4.14
C GLY A 310 -4.57 1.67 5.66
N LEU A 311 -5.60 2.31 6.21
CA LEU A 311 -5.79 2.43 7.66
C LEU A 311 -6.07 1.08 8.32
N SER A 312 -6.87 0.22 7.68
CA SER A 312 -7.05 -1.17 8.13
C SER A 312 -5.71 -1.89 8.18
N ALA A 313 -4.88 -1.73 7.14
CA ALA A 313 -3.57 -2.32 7.11
C ALA A 313 -2.61 -1.77 8.19
N ALA A 314 -2.71 -0.49 8.50
CA ALA A 314 -1.89 0.14 9.53
C ALA A 314 -2.29 -0.31 10.95
N LEU A 315 -3.59 -0.45 11.22
CA LEU A 315 -4.09 -0.74 12.56
C LEU A 315 -4.16 -2.23 12.87
N TYR A 316 -4.44 -3.08 11.87
CA TYR A 316 -4.93 -4.44 12.11
C TYR A 316 -4.30 -5.54 11.26
N ASP A 317 -4.10 -5.30 9.96
CA ASP A 317 -3.80 -6.39 9.04
C ASP A 317 -2.45 -7.06 9.29
N GLU A 318 -2.48 -8.37 9.54
CA GLU A 318 -1.29 -9.21 9.60
C GLU A 318 -1.64 -10.64 9.18
N ILE A 319 -0.87 -11.18 8.23
CA ILE A 319 -0.83 -12.61 7.92
C ILE A 319 0.44 -13.20 8.56
N THR A 320 0.21 -14.13 9.49
CA THR A 320 1.27 -14.87 10.19
C THR A 320 1.29 -16.33 9.79
N LEU A 321 2.45 -16.97 9.93
CA LEU A 321 2.67 -18.36 9.57
C LEU A 321 3.09 -19.17 10.79
N ALA A 322 2.38 -20.27 11.06
CA ALA A 322 2.72 -21.24 12.10
C ALA A 322 2.76 -22.65 11.50
N GLY A 323 3.88 -23.35 11.65
CA GLY A 323 4.04 -24.70 11.10
C GLY A 323 3.81 -24.78 9.58
N GLY A 324 4.18 -23.73 8.85
CA GLY A 324 3.99 -23.63 7.39
C GLY A 324 2.57 -23.31 6.93
N ARG A 325 1.67 -22.90 7.83
CA ARG A 325 0.26 -22.57 7.51
C ARG A 325 -0.08 -21.16 7.94
N VAL A 326 -0.95 -20.52 7.16
CA VAL A 326 -1.54 -19.21 7.51
C VAL A 326 -2.49 -19.37 8.70
N VAL A 327 -2.30 -18.53 9.72
CA VAL A 327 -3.09 -18.57 10.96
C VAL A 327 -4.45 -17.90 10.76
N GLN A 328 -4.46 -16.69 10.24
CA GLN A 328 -5.66 -15.88 10.01
C GLN A 328 -6.55 -16.47 8.90
N GLY A 329 -7.86 -16.48 9.12
CA GLY A 329 -8.79 -17.10 8.16
C GLY A 329 -10.02 -16.28 7.81
N ASN A 330 -10.46 -15.37 8.69
CA ASN A 330 -11.66 -14.58 8.46
C ASN A 330 -11.57 -13.25 9.23
N PHE A 331 -12.56 -12.37 9.09
CA PHE A 331 -12.57 -11.02 9.66
C PHE A 331 -12.62 -10.95 11.20
N ASP A 332 -12.78 -12.09 11.88
CA ASP A 332 -12.63 -12.24 13.33
C ASP A 332 -11.15 -12.35 13.75
N THR A 333 -10.31 -12.89 12.86
CA THR A 333 -8.86 -13.11 13.06
C THR A 333 -7.99 -12.20 12.19
N TYR A 334 -8.58 -11.56 11.19
CA TYR A 334 -8.00 -10.53 10.32
C TYR A 334 -8.93 -9.32 10.30
N PRO A 335 -8.93 -8.49 11.36
CA PRO A 335 -9.86 -7.38 11.48
C PRO A 335 -9.57 -6.30 10.44
N VAL A 336 -10.59 -5.53 10.12
CA VAL A 336 -10.52 -4.33 9.27
C VAL A 336 -11.25 -3.20 10.00
N VAL A 337 -10.94 -1.95 9.65
CA VAL A 337 -11.63 -0.77 10.21
C VAL A 337 -13.13 -0.93 10.04
N ARG A 338 -13.87 -0.80 11.15
CA ARG A 338 -15.34 -0.82 11.17
C ARG A 338 -15.90 0.59 11.11
N MET A 339 -17.18 0.73 10.76
CA MET A 339 -17.84 2.04 10.64
C MET A 339 -17.66 2.95 11.87
N PRO A 340 -17.70 2.46 13.13
CA PRO A 340 -17.48 3.32 14.30
C PRO A 340 -16.04 3.84 14.45
N GLU A 341 -15.07 3.19 13.80
CA GLU A 341 -13.64 3.52 13.85
C GLU A 341 -13.20 4.31 12.60
N ALA A 342 -14.06 4.41 11.59
CA ALA A 342 -13.72 5.04 10.33
C ALA A 342 -13.56 6.56 10.51
N PRO A 343 -12.46 7.16 10.00
CA PRO A 343 -12.24 8.61 10.09
C PRO A 343 -13.26 9.37 9.25
N ALA A 344 -13.52 10.62 9.64
CA ALA A 344 -14.02 11.61 8.69
C ALA A 344 -12.90 11.92 7.67
N VAL A 345 -13.13 11.58 6.40
CA VAL A 345 -12.15 11.81 5.31
C VAL A 345 -12.57 13.00 4.46
N GLU A 346 -11.75 14.03 4.45
CA GLU A 346 -11.93 15.25 3.65
C GLU A 346 -11.00 15.19 2.43
N VAL A 347 -11.55 15.11 1.22
CA VAL A 347 -10.76 15.03 -0.02
C VAL A 347 -10.76 16.37 -0.75
N HIS A 348 -9.57 16.86 -1.07
CA HIS A 348 -9.34 18.07 -1.84
C HIS A 348 -8.60 17.73 -3.13
N ILE A 349 -9.27 17.92 -4.26
CA ILE A 349 -8.66 17.71 -5.58
C ILE A 349 -7.92 18.98 -5.96
N VAL A 350 -6.60 18.88 -6.14
CA VAL A 350 -5.73 20.00 -6.52
C VAL A 350 -6.00 20.37 -7.98
N PRO A 351 -6.39 21.62 -8.29
CA PRO A 351 -6.52 22.06 -9.68
C PRO A 351 -5.17 21.99 -10.39
N SER A 352 -5.10 21.23 -11.48
CA SER A 352 -3.84 20.91 -12.14
C SER A 352 -4.03 20.63 -13.63
N THR A 353 -3.10 21.15 -14.44
CA THR A 353 -2.99 20.86 -15.88
C THR A 353 -1.80 19.94 -16.19
N ASP A 354 -1.14 19.40 -15.15
CA ASP A 354 -0.04 18.46 -15.31
C ASP A 354 -0.52 17.13 -15.92
N PRO A 355 0.38 16.26 -16.40
CA PRO A 355 -0.01 14.97 -16.97
C PRO A 355 -0.98 14.19 -16.08
N GLN A 356 -2.06 13.71 -16.70
CA GLN A 356 -3.11 12.97 -16.03
C GLN A 356 -2.57 11.65 -15.48
N GLY A 357 -2.95 11.32 -14.24
CA GLY A 357 -2.59 10.08 -13.58
C GLY A 357 -3.80 9.26 -13.13
N GLY A 358 -3.52 8.03 -12.68
CA GLY A 358 -4.51 7.15 -12.09
C GLY A 358 -4.86 7.56 -10.65
N THR A 359 -6.08 7.25 -10.23
CA THR A 359 -6.57 7.54 -8.86
C THR A 359 -6.92 6.29 -8.06
N GLY A 360 -6.72 5.10 -8.64
CA GLY A 360 -7.08 3.83 -8.01
C GLY A 360 -6.22 3.41 -6.81
N GLU A 361 -5.02 3.98 -6.66
CA GLU A 361 -3.95 3.55 -5.74
C GLU A 361 -3.35 4.66 -4.85
N PRO A 362 -3.29 5.95 -5.26
CA PRO A 362 -2.57 7.00 -4.53
C PRO A 362 -2.99 7.24 -3.07
N GLY A 363 -4.24 6.98 -2.70
CA GLY A 363 -4.75 7.22 -1.34
C GLY A 363 -4.43 6.12 -0.31
N VAL A 364 -3.69 5.07 -0.69
CA VAL A 364 -3.32 3.98 0.23
C VAL A 364 -1.99 4.24 0.94
N PRO A 365 -0.90 4.64 0.25
CA PRO A 365 0.40 4.71 0.91
C PRO A 365 0.57 5.78 2.00
N PRO A 366 0.01 7.00 1.91
CA PRO A 366 0.29 8.06 2.90
C PRO A 366 -0.37 7.84 4.27
N ILE A 367 -1.45 7.06 4.38
CA ILE A 367 -2.24 6.99 5.62
C ILE A 367 -1.47 6.38 6.80
N ALA A 368 -0.78 5.25 6.59
CA ALA A 368 -0.03 4.58 7.64
C ALA A 368 1.06 5.49 8.25
N PRO A 369 1.94 6.13 7.45
CA PRO A 369 2.93 7.05 8.01
C PRO A 369 2.31 8.32 8.58
N ALA A 370 1.23 8.88 7.99
CA ALA A 370 0.55 10.03 8.57
C ALA A 370 0.04 9.72 9.99
N VAL A 371 -0.59 8.57 10.21
CA VAL A 371 -1.04 8.11 11.54
C VAL A 371 0.14 7.88 12.48
N CYS A 372 1.19 7.17 12.04
CA CYS A 372 2.36 6.90 12.89
C CYS A 372 3.10 8.18 13.30
N ASN A 373 3.21 9.15 12.40
CA ASN A 373 3.81 10.47 12.69
C ASN A 373 2.93 11.28 13.65
N ALA A 374 1.60 11.18 13.51
CA ALA A 374 0.65 11.80 14.43
C ALA A 374 0.72 11.19 15.84
N ILE A 375 0.88 9.87 15.95
CA ILE A 375 1.09 9.18 17.24
C ILE A 375 2.38 9.71 17.90
N PHE A 376 3.45 9.87 17.13
CA PHE A 376 4.68 10.46 17.66
C PHE A 376 4.47 11.89 18.14
N ALA A 377 3.75 12.72 17.39
CA ALA A 377 3.42 14.08 17.81
C ALA A 377 2.60 14.12 19.12
N ALA A 378 1.69 13.15 19.30
CA ALA A 378 0.84 13.05 20.48
C ALA A 378 1.57 12.50 21.73
N THR A 379 2.52 11.58 21.54
CA THR A 379 3.05 10.73 22.63
C THR A 379 4.57 10.72 22.76
N GLY A 380 5.30 11.19 21.75
CA GLY A 380 6.75 11.03 21.62
C GLY A 380 7.20 9.60 21.28
N LYS A 381 6.29 8.63 21.09
CA LYS A 381 6.62 7.24 20.75
C LYS A 381 6.65 7.04 19.24
N ARG A 382 7.69 6.37 18.74
CA ARG A 382 7.82 6.01 17.32
C ARG A 382 7.27 4.62 17.06
N ILE A 383 6.40 4.51 16.07
CA ILE A 383 5.95 3.22 15.54
C ILE A 383 6.77 2.89 14.30
N ARG A 384 7.49 1.76 14.37
CA ARG A 384 8.35 1.32 13.26
C ARG A 384 7.95 -0.04 12.69
N ARG A 385 6.97 -0.69 13.30
CA ARG A 385 6.42 -1.98 12.88
C ARG A 385 4.93 -1.84 12.68
N LEU A 386 4.42 -2.38 11.58
CA LEU A 386 2.98 -2.55 11.38
C LEU A 386 2.56 -4.00 11.67
N PRO A 387 1.31 -4.24 12.11
CA PRO A 387 0.31 -3.23 12.51
C PRO A 387 0.71 -2.47 13.79
N ILE A 388 0.14 -1.28 14.01
CA ILE A 388 0.49 -0.35 15.10
C ILE A 388 0.28 -0.99 16.49
N GLY A 389 -0.79 -1.77 16.66
CA GLY A 389 -1.17 -2.34 17.96
C GLY A 389 -1.50 -1.29 19.03
N LYS A 390 -1.38 -1.64 20.31
CA LYS A 390 -1.52 -0.68 21.42
C LYS A 390 -0.24 0.12 21.61
N VAL A 391 -0.36 1.44 21.73
CA VAL A 391 0.77 2.34 22.00
C VAL A 391 1.04 2.37 23.50
N MET A 392 2.22 1.94 23.94
CA MET A 392 2.61 2.09 25.35
C MET A 392 2.96 3.55 25.63
N VAL A 393 2.00 4.30 26.17
CA VAL A 393 2.14 5.73 26.53
C VAL A 393 3.01 5.89 27.76
#